data_AF-A0A846V028-F1
#
_entry.id   AF-A0A846V028-F1
#
_cell.length_a   1.000
_cell.length_b   1.000
_cell.length_c   1.000
_cell.angle_alpha   90.00
_cell.angle_beta   90.00
_cell.angle_gamma   90.00
#
_symmetry.space_group_name_H-M   'P 1'
#
loop_
_entity.id
_entity.type
_entity.pdbx_description
1 polymer ?
#
loop_
_entity_poly.entity_id
_entity_poly.type
_entity_poly.pdbx_seq_one_letter_code
_entity_poly.pdbx_strand_id
1 'polypeptide(L)' 'MYTGGETVSRSIDALVGSHERDQLWRSLPNWVRQGIDKVLNRFSIGDEMVTFGHADPRVVHDELVELKRWREANPG' A
#
# COMPACT_ATOMS: atom_id res chain seq x y z
N MET A 1 -13.20 -2.73 -16.22
CA MET A 1 -11.79 -2.32 -16.33
C MET A 1 -11.43 -1.63 -15.03
N TYR A 2 -10.57 -2.23 -14.20
CA TYR A 2 -10.08 -1.54 -13.00
C TYR A 2 -9.11 -0.44 -13.43
N THR A 3 -9.30 0.78 -12.95
CA THR A 3 -8.33 1.85 -13.20
C THR A 3 -7.01 1.52 -12.51
N GLY A 4 -5.89 2.04 -13.03
CA GLY A 4 -4.56 1.77 -12.47
C GLY A 4 -4.46 2.10 -10.97
N GLY A 5 -5.19 3.12 -10.50
CA GLY A 5 -5.27 3.45 -9.08
C GLY A 5 -5.96 2.37 -8.23
N GLU A 6 -7.05 1.79 -8.73
CA GLU A 6 -7.80 0.76 -8.02
C GLU A 6 -7.01 -0.56 -7.92
N THR A 7 -6.20 -0.86 -8.94
CA THR A 7 -5.26 -1.99 -8.90
C THR A 7 -4.17 -1.79 -7.85
N VAL A 8 -3.64 -0.56 -7.72
CA VAL A 8 -2.67 -0.21 -6.69
C VAL A 8 -3.30 -0.34 -5.30
N SER A 9 -4.50 0.21 -5.08
CA SER A 9 -5.21 0.11 -3.79
C SER A 9 -5.49 -1.34 -3.39
N ARG A 10 -5.98 -2.18 -4.31
CA ARG A 10 -6.20 -3.61 -4.07
C ARG A 10 -4.90 -4.37 -3.79
N SER A 11 -3.79 -3.96 -4.42
CA SER A 11 -2.49 -4.58 -4.19
C SER A 11 -1.92 -4.21 -2.83
N ILE A 12 -2.16 -2.98 -2.35
CA ILE A 12 -1.79 -2.54 -0.99
C ILE A 12 -2.53 -3.39 0.05
N ASP A 13 -3.86 -3.48 -0.08
CA ASP A 13 -4.71 -4.31 0.79
C ASP A 13 -4.20 -5.76 0.86
N ALA A 14 -3.92 -6.36 -0.31
CA ALA A 14 -3.38 -7.71 -0.41
C ALA A 14 -1.98 -7.87 0.23
N LEU A 15 -1.15 -6.82 0.24
CA LEU A 15 0.18 -6.86 0.86
C LEU A 15 0.13 -6.71 2.38
N VAL A 16 -0.78 -5.88 2.88
CA VAL A 16 -0.90 -5.64 4.32
C VAL A 16 -1.39 -6.90 5.03
N GLY A 17 -2.47 -7.51 4.54
CA GLY A 17 -3.08 -8.69 5.17
C GLY A 17 -2.32 -10.00 4.97
N SER A 18 -1.26 -10.02 4.17
CA SER A 18 -0.60 -11.26 3.77
C SER A 18 0.73 -11.50 4.48
N HIS A 19 0.88 -12.71 5.01
CA HIS A 19 2.12 -13.23 5.60
C HIS A 19 3.24 -13.38 4.54
N GLU A 20 2.88 -13.51 3.26
CA GLU A 20 3.82 -13.68 2.14
C GLU A 20 4.05 -12.37 1.38
N ARG A 21 3.99 -11.23 2.07
CA ARG A 21 4.12 -9.89 1.45
C ARG A 21 5.36 -9.72 0.59
N ASP A 22 6.48 -10.33 0.92
CA ASP A 22 7.71 -10.25 0.12
C ASP A 22 7.57 -10.98 -1.23
N GLN A 23 6.97 -12.16 -1.23
CA GLN A 23 6.73 -12.93 -2.44
C GLN A 23 5.69 -12.25 -3.33
N LEU A 24 4.60 -11.76 -2.72
CA LEU A 24 3.58 -10.97 -3.42
C LEU A 24 4.19 -9.72 -4.04
N TRP A 25 5.01 -8.97 -3.30
CA TRP A 25 5.69 -7.79 -3.81
C TRP A 25 6.54 -8.08 -5.04
N ARG A 26 7.34 -9.15 -5.01
CA ARG A 26 8.16 -9.57 -6.17
C ARG A 26 7.32 -10.01 -7.36
N SER A 27 6.15 -10.58 -7.11
CA SER A 27 5.20 -10.97 -8.15
C SER A 27 4.46 -9.79 -8.76
N LEU A 28 4.48 -8.61 -8.13
CA LEU A 28 3.79 -7.44 -8.66
C LEU A 28 4.51 -6.82 -9.86
N PRO A 29 3.76 -6.36 -10.88
CA PRO A 29 4.31 -5.61 -11.99
C PRO A 29 5.07 -4.37 -11.50
N ASN A 30 6.12 -3.98 -12.21
CA ASN A 30 6.92 -2.80 -11.85
C ASN A 30 6.07 -1.52 -11.75
N TRP A 31 5.07 -1.35 -12.63
CA TRP A 31 4.17 -0.19 -12.60
C TRP A 31 3.28 -0.17 -11.35
N VAL A 32 2.88 -1.34 -10.82
CA VAL A 32 2.12 -1.45 -9.57
C VAL A 32 3.03 -1.11 -8.40
N ARG A 33 4.23 -1.69 -8.34
CA ARG A 33 5.22 -1.38 -7.30
C ARG A 33 5.55 0.11 -7.25
N GLN A 34 5.77 0.75 -8.39
CA GLN A 34 5.97 2.20 -8.46
C GLN A 34 4.72 3.00 -8.07
N GLY A 35 3.52 2.51 -8.37
CA GLY A 35 2.27 3.10 -7.91
C GLY A 35 2.14 3.05 -6.39
N ILE A 36 2.43 1.90 -5.78
CA ILE A 36 2.45 1.71 -4.34
C ILE A 36 3.49 2.62 -3.70
N ASP A 37 4.71 2.66 -4.23
CA ASP A 37 5.79 3.51 -3.72
C ASP A 37 5.39 4.99 -3.76
N LYS A 38 4.78 5.46 -4.87
CA LYS A 38 4.23 6.83 -4.96
C LYS A 38 3.14 7.10 -3.92
N VAL A 39 2.26 6.13 -3.66
CA VAL A 39 1.22 6.26 -2.63
C VAL A 39 1.86 6.34 -1.25
N LEU A 40 2.82 5.47 -0.92
CA LEU A 40 3.52 5.46 0.37
C LEU A 40 4.42 6.68 0.60
N ASN A 41 4.98 7.23 -0.48
CA ASN A 41 5.84 8.41 -0.44
C ASN A 41 5.01 9.70 -0.33
N ARG A 42 3.85 9.75 -1.01
CA ARG A 42 2.86 10.82 -0.85
C ARG A 42 2.14 10.76 0.51
N PHE A 43 1.96 9.55 1.05
CA PHE A 43 1.43 9.33 2.38
C PHE A 43 2.45 9.79 3.43
N SER A 44 2.11 10.85 4.14
CA SER A 44 2.84 11.31 5.30
C SER A 44 2.16 10.76 6.55
N ILE A 45 2.95 10.33 7.55
CA ILE A 45 2.41 9.72 8.79
C ILE A 45 1.46 10.70 9.53
N GLY A 46 1.58 12.01 9.26
CA GLY A 46 0.69 13.04 9.77
C GLY A 46 -0.42 13.52 8.81
N ASP A 47 -0.58 12.90 7.63
CA ASP A 47 -1.62 13.27 6.67
C ASP A 47 -2.91 12.51 7.04
N GLU A 48 -3.99 13.26 7.30
CA GLU A 48 -5.28 12.69 7.66
C GLU A 48 -5.89 12.02 6.43
N MET A 49 -5.90 10.68 6.41
CA MET A 49 -6.41 9.92 5.27
C MET A 49 -7.92 10.12 5.11
N VAL A 50 -8.31 10.80 4.03
CA VAL A 50 -9.69 10.79 3.54
C VAL A 50 -9.94 9.43 2.89
N THR A 51 -10.36 8.43 3.68
CA THR A 51 -10.77 7.14 3.14
C THR A 51 -12.14 7.28 2.48
N PHE A 52 -12.17 7.15 1.15
CA PHE A 52 -13.43 7.06 0.41
C PHE A 52 -14.09 5.71 0.70
N GLY A 53 -14.86 5.65 1.78
CA GLY A 53 -15.96 4.69 1.95
C GLY A 53 -15.62 3.24 2.30
N HIS A 54 -14.37 2.89 2.61
CA HIS A 54 -14.03 1.56 3.10
C HIS A 54 -13.10 1.63 4.31
N ALA A 55 -13.58 1.06 5.41
CA ALA A 55 -12.92 0.92 6.71
C ALA A 55 -12.59 2.23 7.46
N ASP A 56 -12.59 2.12 8.79
CA ASP A 56 -12.12 3.16 9.69
C ASP A 56 -10.77 3.71 9.19
N PRO A 57 -10.66 5.03 8.95
CA PRO A 57 -9.45 5.63 8.40
C PRO A 57 -8.20 5.37 9.25
N ARG A 58 -8.39 5.05 10.53
CA ARG A 58 -7.33 4.67 11.47
C ARG A 58 -6.73 3.30 11.16
N VAL A 59 -7.54 2.33 10.73
CA VAL A 59 -7.07 0.99 10.38
C VAL A 59 -6.24 1.09 9.11
N VAL A 60 -6.78 1.74 8.08
CA VAL A 60 -6.06 1.95 6.81
C VAL A 60 -4.76 2.74 7.00
N HIS A 61 -4.76 3.72 7.92
CA HIS A 61 -3.56 4.47 8.28
C HIS A 61 -2.49 3.58 8.92
N ASP A 62 -2.85 2.77 9.92
CA ASP A 62 -1.92 1.87 10.61
C ASP A 62 -1.34 0.83 9.64
N GLU A 63 -2.20 0.25 8.81
CA GLU A 63 -1.86 -0.69 7.75
C GLU A 63 -0.85 -0.12 6.73
N LEU A 64 -1.03 1.15 6.32
CA LEU A 64 -0.10 1.84 5.43
C LEU A 64 1.21 2.22 6.14
N VAL A 65 1.16 2.58 7.42
CA VAL A 65 2.36 2.84 8.23
C VAL A 65 3.19 1.56 8.35
N GLU A 66 2.56 0.42 8.62
CA GLU A 66 3.23 -0.88 8.66
C GLU A 66 3.85 -1.25 7.31
N LEU A 67 3.12 -1.04 6.21
CA LEU A 67 3.63 -1.31 4.87
C LEU A 67 4.81 -0.40 4.50
N LYS A 68 4.75 0.88 4.89
CA LYS A 68 5.84 1.85 4.69
C LYS A 68 7.10 1.43 5.45
N ARG A 69 6.95 1.10 6.75
CA ARG A 69 8.07 0.60 7.57
C ARG A 69 8.67 -0.67 7.00
N TRP A 70 7.84 -1.59 6.52
CA TRP A 70 8.30 -2.80 5.86
C TRP A 70 9.10 -2.51 4.58
N ARG A 71 8.66 -1.55 3.76
CA ARG A 71 9.40 -1.12 2.55
C ARG A 71 10.72 -0.41 2.87
N GLU A 72 10.75 0.41 3.91
CA GLU A 72 12.00 1.04 4.37
C GLU A 72 13.01 0.01 4.89
N ALA A 73 12.53 -1.06 5.54
CA ALA A 73 13.36 -2.18 5.97
C ALA A 73 13.78 -3.13 4.81
N ASN A 74 13.03 -3.16 3.70
CA ASN A 74 13.25 -4.03 2.56
C ASN A 74 13.26 -3.21 1.25
N PRO A 75 14.36 -2.48 0.95
CA PRO A 75 14.47 -1.62 -0.24
C PRO A 75 14.65 -2.38 -1.56
N GLY A 76 14.29 -3.66 -1.61
CA GLY A 76 14.41 -4.55 -2.78
C GLY A 76 13.59 -4.12 -3.98
#